data_AF-A0A957MAY2-F1
#
_entry.id   AF-A0A957MAY2-F1
#
_cell.length_a   1.000
_cell.length_b   1.000
_cell.length_c   1.000
_cell.angle_alpha   90.00
_cell.angle_beta   90.00
_cell.angle_gamma   90.00
#
_symmetry.space_group_name_H-M   'P 1'
#
loop_
_entity.id
_entity.type
_entity.pdbx_description
1 polymer ?
#
loop_
_entity_poly.entity_id
_entity_poly.type
_entity_poly.pdbx_seq_one_letter_code
_entity_poly.pdbx_strand_id
1 'polypeptide(L)' 'IQPTFIGNLPPQLAALNRTNINVQSLIVEAALTGDSDAVYHAAMLDPLTAAVCTLPQIHGMVTEMLDAQAQWLPQF' A
#
# COMPACT_ATOMS: atom_id res chain seq x y z
N ILE A 1 5.62 12.08 22.89
CA ILE A 1 4.80 10.84 22.81
C ILE A 1 5.55 9.75 23.56
N GLN A 2 4.89 8.98 24.45
CA GLN A 2 5.49 7.86 25.21
C GLN A 2 4.69 6.58 24.93
N PRO A 3 5.20 5.66 24.07
CA PRO A 3 4.51 4.41 23.77
C PRO A 3 4.52 3.43 24.96
N THR A 4 3.46 2.63 25.07
CA THR A 4 3.32 1.58 26.09
C THR A 4 3.50 0.21 25.44
N PHE A 5 4.28 -0.67 26.09
CA PHE A 5 4.49 -2.03 25.62
C PHE A 5 3.24 -2.90 25.80
N ILE A 6 2.78 -3.54 24.72
CA ILE A 6 1.57 -4.39 24.70
C ILE A 6 1.92 -5.89 24.68
N GLY A 7 3.16 -6.26 24.34
CA GLY A 7 3.54 -7.66 24.15
C GLY A 7 3.07 -8.25 22.82
N ASN A 8 3.02 -9.58 22.74
CA ASN A 8 2.61 -10.29 21.53
C ASN A 8 1.10 -10.20 21.33
N LEU A 9 0.68 -9.74 20.15
CA LEU A 9 -0.72 -9.82 19.75
C LEU A 9 -1.10 -11.28 19.44
N PRO A 10 -2.37 -11.68 19.66
CA PRO A 10 -2.89 -12.93 19.15
C PRO A 10 -2.58 -13.09 17.64
N PRO A 11 -2.13 -14.27 17.16
CA PRO A 11 -1.60 -14.43 15.82
C PRO A 11 -2.53 -13.94 14.69
N GLN A 12 -3.84 -14.16 14.83
CA GLN A 12 -4.85 -13.71 13.88
C GLN A 12 -4.96 -12.18 13.81
N LEU A 13 -4.83 -11.48 14.94
CA LEU A 13 -4.86 -10.01 14.97
C LEU A 13 -3.56 -9.42 14.42
N ALA A 14 -2.42 -10.04 14.76
CA ALA A 14 -1.14 -9.69 14.18
C ALA A 14 -1.14 -9.85 12.65
N ALA A 15 -1.76 -10.93 12.14
CA ALA A 15 -1.88 -11.19 10.71
C ALA A 15 -2.71 -10.10 10.00
N LEU A 16 -3.87 -9.73 10.55
CA LEU A 16 -4.71 -8.63 10.01
C LEU A 16 -3.95 -7.29 9.96
N ASN A 17 -3.15 -6.99 10.98
CA ASN A 17 -2.34 -5.79 10.97
C ASN A 17 -1.24 -5.88 9.91
N ARG A 18 -0.56 -7.04 9.80
CA ARG A 18 0.52 -7.24 8.83
C ARG A 18 0.05 -7.05 7.39
N THR A 19 -1.15 -7.54 7.02
CA THR A 19 -1.65 -7.35 5.65
C THR A 19 -1.77 -5.86 5.28
N ASN A 20 -2.18 -5.01 6.23
CA ASN A 20 -2.28 -3.56 6.01
C ASN A 20 -0.92 -2.85 6.10
N ILE A 21 -0.05 -3.26 7.04
CA ILE A 21 1.30 -2.69 7.20
C ILE A 21 2.15 -2.96 5.95
N ASN A 22 1.99 -4.10 5.30
CA ASN A 22 2.73 -4.44 4.08
C ASN A 22 2.40 -3.47 2.93
N VAL A 23 1.13 -3.08 2.77
CA VAL A 23 0.71 -2.04 1.81
C VAL A 23 1.42 -0.73 2.11
N GLN A 24 1.41 -0.29 3.37
CA GLN A 24 2.03 0.96 3.79
C GLN A 24 3.55 0.93 3.61
N SER A 25 4.19 -0.22 3.86
CA SER A 25 5.63 -0.40 3.67
C SER A 25 6.04 -0.21 2.21
N LEU A 26 5.27 -0.78 1.27
CA LEU A 26 5.49 -0.59 -0.16
C LEU A 26 5.27 0.85 -0.61
N ILE A 27 4.25 1.54 -0.08
CA ILE A 27 4.04 2.96 -0.38
C ILE A 27 5.19 3.82 0.16
N VAL A 28 5.73 3.52 1.34
CA VAL A 28 6.91 4.21 1.87
C VAL A 28 8.13 3.95 0.99
N GLU A 29 8.34 2.71 0.56
CA GLU A 29 9.40 2.36 -0.38
C GLU A 29 9.27 3.15 -1.68
N ALA A 30 8.11 3.08 -2.33
CA ALA A 30 7.79 3.85 -3.53
C ALA A 30 8.08 5.34 -3.34
N ALA A 31 7.62 5.94 -2.24
CA ALA A 31 7.78 7.36 -1.98
C ALA A 31 9.26 7.77 -1.80
N LEU A 32 10.10 6.88 -1.28
CA LEU A 32 11.52 7.13 -1.08
C LEU A 32 12.35 6.87 -2.34
N THR A 33 11.94 5.93 -3.19
CA THR A 33 12.72 5.50 -4.36
C THR A 33 12.22 6.06 -5.69
N GLY A 34 10.97 6.53 -5.76
CA GLY A 34 10.28 6.85 -7.01
C GLY A 34 9.86 5.60 -7.80
N ASP A 35 9.86 4.42 -7.18
CA ASP A 35 9.48 3.18 -7.85
C ASP A 35 7.95 3.08 -8.00
N SER A 36 7.46 3.18 -9.23
CA SER A 36 6.03 3.06 -9.53
C SER A 36 5.53 1.62 -9.41
N ASP A 37 6.37 0.60 -9.62
CA ASP A 37 5.99 -0.81 -9.44
C ASP A 37 5.60 -1.10 -7.99
N ALA A 38 6.32 -0.49 -7.03
CA ALA A 38 5.95 -0.57 -5.62
C ALA A 38 4.56 0.03 -5.31
N VAL A 39 4.12 1.08 -6.02
CA VAL A 39 2.76 1.63 -5.89
C VAL A 39 1.71 0.64 -6.41
N TYR A 40 1.96 0.04 -7.58
CA TYR A 40 1.08 -0.97 -8.16
C TYR A 40 0.96 -2.19 -7.23
N HIS A 41 2.08 -2.70 -6.71
CA HIS A 41 2.10 -3.82 -5.79
C HIS A 41 1.40 -3.52 -4.47
N ALA A 42 1.54 -2.30 -3.94
CA ALA A 42 0.82 -1.88 -2.74
C ALA A 42 -0.71 -1.97 -2.95
N ALA A 43 -1.21 -1.43 -4.05
CA ALA A 43 -2.64 -1.48 -4.39
C ALA A 43 -3.14 -2.91 -4.65
N MET A 44 -2.30 -3.77 -5.24
CA MET A 44 -2.61 -5.20 -5.43
C MET A 44 -2.69 -5.98 -4.12
N LEU A 45 -1.96 -5.55 -3.09
CA LEU A 45 -1.97 -6.17 -1.76
C LEU A 45 -3.03 -5.58 -0.81
N ASP A 46 -3.63 -4.45 -1.15
CA ASP A 46 -4.68 -3.85 -0.34
C ASP A 46 -5.90 -4.79 -0.25
N PRO A 47 -6.31 -5.24 0.96
CA PRO A 47 -7.33 -6.27 1.11
C PRO A 47 -8.69 -5.89 0.52
N LEU A 48 -9.06 -4.61 0.54
CA LEU A 48 -10.31 -4.14 -0.04
C LEU A 48 -10.22 -4.15 -1.56
N THR A 49 -9.16 -3.54 -2.10
CA THR A 49 -8.92 -3.43 -3.54
C THR A 49 -8.84 -4.81 -4.19
N ALA A 50 -8.06 -5.73 -3.62
CA ALA A 50 -7.93 -7.10 -4.10
C ALA A 50 -9.23 -7.92 -4.01
N ALA A 51 -10.16 -7.56 -3.12
CA ALA A 51 -11.44 -8.23 -2.99
C ALA A 51 -12.45 -7.83 -4.08
N VAL A 52 -12.31 -6.63 -4.66
CA VAL A 52 -13.31 -6.06 -5.58
C VAL A 52 -12.78 -5.78 -6.99
N CYS A 53 -11.46 -5.85 -7.20
CA CYS A 53 -10.82 -5.60 -8.49
C CYS A 53 -9.86 -6.73 -8.89
N THR A 54 -9.80 -7.00 -10.19
CA THR A 54 -8.78 -7.87 -10.80
C THR A 54 -7.45 -7.12 -10.95
N LEU A 55 -6.33 -7.82 -11.04
CA LEU A 55 -5.00 -7.17 -11.20
C LEU A 55 -4.94 -6.16 -12.37
N PRO A 56 -5.51 -6.43 -13.56
CA PRO A 56 -5.55 -5.42 -14.63
C PRO A 56 -6.38 -4.17 -14.29
N GLN A 57 -7.49 -4.33 -13.56
CA GLN A 57 -8.30 -3.19 -13.11
C GLN A 57 -7.55 -2.35 -12.07
N ILE A 58 -6.83 -3.00 -11.16
CA ILE A 58 -6.00 -2.32 -10.16
C ILE A 58 -4.90 -1.52 -10.86
N HIS A 59 -4.20 -2.13 -11.82
CA HIS A 59 -3.17 -1.44 -12.57
C HIS A 59 -3.73 -0.21 -13.29
N GLY A 60 -4.85 -0.34 -14.02
CA GLY A 60 -5.48 0.80 -14.70
C GLY A 60 -5.88 1.91 -13.73
N MET A 61 -6.52 1.56 -12.61
CA MET A 61 -6.90 2.51 -11.57
C MET A 61 -5.69 3.26 -11.00
N VAL A 62 -4.60 2.57 -10.67
CA VAL A 62 -3.39 3.21 -10.13
C VAL A 62 -2.73 4.11 -11.18
N THR A 63 -2.67 3.70 -12.44
CA THR A 63 -2.15 4.54 -13.53
C THR A 63 -2.96 5.83 -13.63
N GLU A 64 -4.29 5.76 -13.65
CA GLU A 64 -5.16 6.95 -13.68
C GLU A 64 -4.96 7.85 -12.46
N MET A 65 -4.74 7.26 -11.27
CA MET A 65 -4.45 8.02 -10.06
C MET A 65 -3.10 8.73 -10.12
N LEU A 66 -2.04 8.08 -10.61
CA LEU A 66 -0.73 8.69 -10.76
C LEU A 66 -0.77 9.84 -11.77
N ASP A 67 -1.41 9.64 -12.93
CA ASP A 67 -1.59 10.68 -13.94
C ASP A 67 -2.34 11.90 -13.36
N ALA A 68 -3.44 11.65 -12.62
CA ALA A 68 -4.23 12.70 -12.01
C ALA A 68 -3.47 13.47 -10.91
N GLN A 69 -2.48 12.84 -10.28
CA GLN A 69 -1.69 13.42 -9.19
C GLN A 69 -0.28 13.83 -9.60
N ALA A 70 0.09 13.76 -10.89
CA ALA A 70 1.43 14.03 -11.38
C ALA A 70 1.97 15.42 -10.97
N GLN A 71 1.09 16.41 -10.80
CA GLN A 71 1.47 17.74 -10.27
C GLN A 71 2.06 17.67 -8.86
N TRP A 72 1.54 16.77 -8.01
CA TRP A 72 1.92 16.63 -6.60
C TRP A 72 2.95 15.52 -6.37
N LEU A 73 3.03 14.59 -7.31
CA LEU A 73 3.85 13.38 -7.25
C LEU A 73 4.83 13.32 -8.44
N PRO A 74 5.67 14.35 -8.66
CA PRO A 74 6.50 14.47 -9.87
C PRO A 74 7.58 13.38 -10.02
N GLN A 75 7.81 12.58 -8.98
CA GLN A 75 8.75 11.46 -8.99
C GLN A 75 8.17 10.16 -9.55
N PHE A 76 6.87 10.12 -9.81
CA PHE A 76 6.16 8.95 -10.35
C PHE A 76 5.59 9.23 -11.75
#